data_AF-A0A4U8W000-F1
#
_entry.id   AF-A0A4U8W000-F1
#
_cell.length_a   1.000
_cell.length_b   1.000
_cell.length_c   1.000
_cell.angle_alpha   90.00
_cell.angle_beta   90.00
_cell.angle_gamma   90.00
#
_symmetry.space_group_name_H-M   'P 1'
#
loop_
_entity.id
_entity.type
_entity.pdbx_description
1 polymer ?
#
loop_
_entity_poly.entity_id
_entity_poly.type
_entity_poly.pdbx_seq_one_letter_code
_entity_poly.pdbx_strand_id
1 'polypeptide(L)' 'MTDPHTDPGADIIAALLADTSPYLSCDECFDRIDEYVERRITDPHYDDPAMRVHLAGCGACAEEAAALHELLDGPRQ' A
#
# COMPACT_ATOMS: atom_id res chain seq x y z
N MET A 1 -28.01 17.68 -1.52
CA MET A 1 -27.60 16.28 -1.35
C MET A 1 -26.47 16.31 -0.35
N THR A 2 -26.83 16.27 0.93
CA THR A 2 -25.87 16.33 2.03
C THR A 2 -25.39 14.90 2.24
N ASP A 3 -24.10 14.64 2.02
CA ASP A 3 -23.46 13.54 2.72
C ASP A 3 -22.82 14.17 3.98
N PRO A 4 -23.41 13.97 5.17
CA PRO A 4 -22.93 14.58 6.39
C PRO A 4 -21.64 13.86 6.78
N HIS A 5 -20.52 14.58 6.76
CA HIS A 5 -19.19 14.14 7.24
C HIS A 5 -19.22 12.83 8.04
N THR A 6 -18.98 11.72 7.34
CA THR A 6 -18.68 10.45 8.00
C THR A 6 -17.44 10.68 8.84
N ASP A 7 -17.57 10.47 10.15
CA ASP A 7 -16.44 10.55 11.07
C ASP A 7 -15.42 9.48 10.63
N PRO A 8 -14.17 9.86 10.32
CA PRO A 8 -13.18 8.88 9.92
C PRO A 8 -13.02 7.81 11.01
N GLY A 9 -13.02 6.54 10.59
CA GLY A 9 -12.75 5.42 11.48
C GLY A 9 -11.40 5.58 12.20
N ALA A 10 -11.27 4.97 13.38
CA ALA A 10 -10.05 5.05 14.16
C ALA A 10 -8.81 4.51 13.40
N ASP A 11 -9.02 3.57 12.49
CA ASP A 11 -8.06 3.04 11.54
C ASP A 11 -7.55 4.09 10.54
N ILE A 12 -8.47 4.89 9.97
CA ILE A 12 -8.11 5.99 9.05
C ILE A 12 -7.30 7.06 9.79
N ILE A 13 -7.71 7.42 11.01
CA ILE A 13 -6.98 8.39 11.84
C ILE A 13 -5.58 7.84 12.19
N ALA A 14 -5.48 6.55 12.54
CA ALA A 14 -4.19 5.93 12.85
C ALA A 14 -3.24 5.93 11.65
N ALA A 15 -3.74 5.67 10.43
CA ALA A 15 -2.93 5.72 9.21
C ALA A 15 -2.37 7.14 8.94
N LEU A 16 -3.19 8.18 9.15
CA LEU A 16 -2.77 9.59 8.98
C LEU A 16 -1.73 10.05 10.00
N LEU A 17 -1.68 9.42 11.17
CA LEU A 17 -0.74 9.72 12.25
C LEU A 17 0.42 8.72 12.33
N ALA A 18 0.52 7.80 11.38
CA ALA A 18 1.55 6.77 11.38
C ALA A 18 2.95 7.38 11.27
N ASP A 19 3.92 6.78 11.96
CA ASP A 19 5.33 7.08 11.71
C ASP A 19 5.68 6.57 10.31
N THR A 20 6.03 7.50 9.43
CA THR A 20 6.37 7.21 8.04
C THR A 20 7.86 6.95 7.84
N SER A 21 8.66 6.75 8.90
CA SER A 21 10.05 6.32 8.77
C SER A 21 10.19 4.80 8.59
N PRO A 22 11.05 4.34 7.65
CA PRO A 22 11.79 5.14 6.68
C PRO A 22 10.90 5.71 5.58
N TYR A 23 11.09 7.00 5.29
CA TYR A 23 10.25 7.74 4.34
C TYR A 23 10.44 7.22 2.91
N LEU A 24 9.31 7.09 2.22
CA LEU A 24 9.19 6.83 0.78
C LEU A 24 8.05 7.70 0.25
N SER A 25 8.30 8.42 -0.84
CA SER A 25 7.27 9.23 -1.50
C SER A 25 6.30 8.37 -2.34
N CYS A 26 5.14 8.91 -2.69
CA CYS A 26 4.20 8.22 -3.59
C CYS A 26 4.80 7.99 -4.98
N ASP A 27 5.59 8.93 -5.50
CA ASP A 27 6.24 8.80 -6.81
C ASP A 27 7.28 7.68 -6.80
N GLU A 28 8.13 7.61 -5.77
CA GLU A 28 9.09 6.52 -5.62
C GLU A 28 8.41 5.17 -5.37
N CYS A 29 7.26 5.17 -4.70
CA CYS A 29 6.43 3.97 -4.56
C CYS A 29 5.95 3.50 -5.93
N PHE A 30 5.35 4.40 -6.72
CA PHE A 30 4.81 4.09 -8.04
C PHE A 30 5.89 3.54 -8.98
N ASP A 31 7.11 4.08 -8.97
CA ASP A 31 8.23 3.59 -9.77
C ASP A 31 8.68 2.16 -9.44
N ARG A 32 8.29 1.64 -8.26
CA ARG A 32 8.84 0.41 -7.68
C ARG A 32 7.79 -0.62 -7.27
N ILE A 33 6.50 -0.29 -7.38
CA ILE A 33 5.40 -1.07 -6.80
C ILE A 33 5.26 -2.44 -7.46
N ASP A 34 5.44 -2.52 -8.79
CA ASP A 34 5.42 -3.78 -9.53
C ASP A 34 6.51 -4.74 -9.04
N GLU A 35 7.77 -4.28 -9.01
CA GLU A 35 8.90 -5.09 -8.53
C GLU A 35 8.71 -5.52 -7.06
N TYR A 36 8.19 -4.63 -6.23
CA TYR A 36 7.90 -4.95 -4.83
C TYR A 36 6.88 -6.09 -4.70
N VAL A 37 5.78 -6.05 -5.46
CA VAL A 37 4.74 -7.09 -5.42
C VAL A 37 5.29 -8.40 -5.98
N GLU A 38 5.97 -8.37 -7.13
CA GLU A 38 6.59 -9.56 -7.75
C GLU A 38 7.57 -10.26 -6.78
N ARG A 39 8.41 -9.48 -6.09
CA ARG A 39 9.33 -10.02 -5.09
C ARG A 39 8.61 -10.61 -3.87
N ARG A 40 7.52 -9.99 -3.39
CA ARG A 40 6.73 -10.56 -2.29
C ARG A 40 6.07 -11.89 -2.64
N ILE A 41 5.64 -12.06 -3.90
CA ILE A 41 5.06 -13.32 -4.37
C ILE A 41 6.12 -14.42 -4.49
N THR A 42 7.30 -14.07 -4.99
CA THR A 42 8.37 -15.05 -5.27
C THR A 42 9.23 -15.41 -4.06
N ASP A 43 9.39 -14.50 -3.10
CA ASP A 43 10.17 -14.69 -1.88
C ASP A 43 9.35 -14.30 -0.64
N PRO A 44 8.84 -15.30 0.12
CA PRO A 44 8.13 -15.07 1.38
C PRO A 44 8.93 -14.33 2.46
N HIS A 45 10.26 -14.26 2.32
CA HIS A 45 11.15 -13.54 3.24
C HIS A 45 11.55 -12.15 2.74
N TYR A 46 11.10 -11.74 1.55
CA TYR A 46 11.35 -10.41 1.05
C TYR A 46 10.67 -9.36 1.94
N ASP A 47 11.47 -8.39 2.38
CA ASP A 47 10.98 -7.24 3.12
C ASP A 47 11.63 -5.95 2.60
N ASP A 48 10.78 -4.93 2.44
CA ASP A 48 11.16 -3.56 2.18
C ASP A 48 10.47 -2.69 3.23
N PRO A 49 11.19 -2.29 4.29
CA PRO A 49 10.61 -1.50 5.37
C PRO A 49 10.00 -0.17 4.91
N ALA A 50 10.57 0.48 3.89
CA ALA A 50 10.09 1.77 3.39
C ALA A 50 8.78 1.59 2.63
N MET A 51 8.71 0.59 1.75
CA MET A 51 7.48 0.27 1.04
C MET A 51 6.37 -0.19 2.01
N ARG A 52 6.69 -1.05 2.98
CA ARG A 52 5.73 -1.52 3.98
C ARG A 52 5.15 -0.37 4.81
N VAL A 53 6.00 0.57 5.25
CA VAL A 53 5.56 1.75 6.00
C VAL A 53 4.70 2.67 5.12
N HIS A 54 5.11 2.90 3.88
CA HIS A 54 4.34 3.72 2.94
C HIS A 54 2.95 3.15 2.66
N LEU A 55 2.84 1.85 2.36
CA LEU A 55 1.56 1.19 2.10
C LEU A 55 0.65 1.12 3.33
N ALA A 56 1.20 1.22 4.55
CA ALA A 56 0.38 1.35 5.75
C ALA A 56 -0.19 2.78 5.95
N GLY A 57 0.46 3.80 5.37
CA GLY A 57 0.05 5.20 5.49
C GLY A 57 -0.71 5.75 4.27
N CYS A 58 -0.51 5.18 3.08
CA CYS A 58 -1.13 5.62 1.83
C CYS A 58 -2.15 4.60 1.31
N GLY A 59 -3.45 4.89 1.51
CA GLY A 59 -4.54 4.01 1.09
C GLY A 59 -4.56 3.73 -0.43
N ALA A 60 -4.29 4.73 -1.26
CA ALA A 60 -4.29 4.57 -2.71
C ALA A 60 -3.18 3.60 -3.20
N CYS A 61 -1.96 3.74 -2.66
CA CYS A 61 -0.87 2.83 -3.00
C CYS A 61 -1.11 1.42 -2.43
N ALA A 62 -1.77 1.30 -1.27
CA ALA A 62 -2.17 0.01 -0.72
C ALA A 62 -3.19 -0.73 -1.60
N GLU A 63 -4.18 -0.02 -2.13
CA GLU A 63 -5.16 -0.56 -3.09
C GLU A 63 -4.47 -1.03 -4.37
N GLU A 64 -3.53 -0.24 -4.92
CA GLU A 64 -2.76 -0.62 -6.11
C GLU A 64 -1.93 -1.89 -5.86
N ALA A 65 -1.21 -1.97 -4.73
CA ALA A 65 -0.42 -3.16 -4.38
C ALA A 65 -1.28 -4.43 -4.25
N ALA A 66 -2.48 -4.30 -3.68
CA ALA A 66 -3.42 -5.40 -3.56
C ALA A 66 -3.96 -5.86 -4.92
N ALA A 67 -4.30 -4.92 -5.81
CA ALA A 67 -4.76 -5.22 -7.16
C ALA A 67 -3.67 -5.92 -7.99
N LEU A 68 -2.43 -5.45 -7.92
CA LEU A 68 -1.29 -6.10 -8.57
C LEU A 68 -1.06 -7.51 -8.04
N HIS A 69 -1.16 -7.71 -6.72
CA HIS A 69 -1.02 -9.02 -6.12
C HIS A 69 -2.11 -9.99 -6.62
N GLU A 70 -3.36 -9.56 -6.64
CA GLU A 70 -4.48 -10.38 -7.16
C GLU A 70 -4.28 -10.74 -8.64
N LEU A 71 -3.81 -9.77 -9.44
CA LEU A 71 -3.53 -9.99 -10.87
C LEU A 71 -2.44 -11.05 -11.10
N LEU A 72 -1.39 -11.06 -10.27
CA LEU A 72 -0.23 -11.94 -10.42
C LEU A 72 -0.45 -13.33 -9.79
N ASP A 73 -1.24 -13.44 -8.73
CA ASP A 73 -1.58 -14.70 -8.05
C ASP A 73 -2.83 -15.39 -8.66
N GLY A 74 -3.64 -14.63 -9.42
CA GLY A 74 -4.84 -15.10 -10.09
C GLY A 74 -4.59 -15.95 -11.35
N PRO A 75 -5.61 -16.70 -11.83
CA PRO A 75 -5.51 -17.42 -13.09
C PRO A 75 -5.32 -16.43 -14.25
N ARG A 76 -4.28 -16.65 -15.07
CA ARG A 76 -4.03 -15.80 -16.25
C ARG A 76 -5.25 -15.82 -17.17
N GLN A 77 -5.84 -14.64 -17.36
CA GLN A 77 -6.91 -14.37 -18.33
C GLN A 77 -6.37 -14.28 -19.75
#